data_AF-A0A7C1R5D1-F1
#
_entry.id   AF-A0A7C1R5D1-F1
#
_cell.length_a   1.000
_cell.length_b   1.000
_cell.length_c   1.000
_cell.angle_alpha   90.00
_cell.angle_beta   90.00
_cell.angle_gamma   90.00
#
_symmetry.space_group_name_H-M   'P 1'
#
loop_
_entity.id
_entity.type
_entity.pdbx_description
1 polymer ?
#
loop_
_entity_poly.entity_id
_entity_poly.type
_entity_poly.pdbx_seq_one_letter_code
_entity_poly.pdbx_strand_id
1 'polypeptide(L)'
;MREKNFLGGSNLHQLIEKARREGRHLLEPEVLSLLEDYGIHVPRYTLIHNEDEALKASRSIGWPVVMKVVSPDIIHKTESGGVFIGLQNEKQVSEAFSQLYALESKENRIEGLIIYPFQKHDVELSVGMVRDLQFGPVITFGLGGIWIEVFRDIAYGIAPLSHKEAEDMLDSIRAHSILKGMRKRSPADRKALCELLIRLSQMAMKEDAIKEIDLNPVFPMEKGYFIADGRVIL
;
A
#
# COMPACT_ATOMS: atom_id res chain seq x y z
N MET A 1 -8.98 -18.10 34.96
CA MET A 1 -9.21 -19.09 33.89
C MET A 1 -10.63 -18.94 33.39
N ARG A 2 -10.81 -18.46 32.16
CA ARG A 2 -12.06 -18.58 31.40
C ARG A 2 -11.67 -19.11 30.04
N GLU A 3 -12.08 -20.34 29.78
CA GLU A 3 -11.94 -21.01 28.50
C GLU A 3 -12.66 -20.21 27.42
N LYS A 4 -11.95 -19.86 26.35
CA LYS A 4 -12.55 -19.34 25.13
C LYS A 4 -12.90 -20.54 24.26
N ASN A 5 -14.20 -20.75 24.08
CA ASN A 5 -14.75 -21.64 23.08
C ASN A 5 -14.23 -21.26 21.69
N PHE A 6 -13.50 -22.18 21.08
CA PHE A 6 -13.24 -22.22 19.64
C PHE A 6 -14.49 -22.78 18.96
N LEU A 7 -15.32 -21.91 18.39
CA LEU A 7 -16.33 -22.29 17.40
C LEU A 7 -16.20 -21.31 16.22
N GLY A 8 -15.89 -21.87 15.06
CA GLY A 8 -15.59 -21.17 13.83
C GLY A 8 -16.79 -20.40 13.27
N GLY A 9 -16.61 -19.09 13.20
CA GLY A 9 -17.13 -18.23 12.14
C GLY A 9 -16.00 -17.24 11.86
N SER A 10 -15.45 -17.23 10.65
CA SER A 10 -14.48 -16.22 10.25
C SER A 10 -15.22 -14.88 10.22
N ASN A 11 -15.19 -14.13 11.32
CA ASN A 11 -15.76 -12.80 11.35
C ASN A 11 -14.89 -11.96 10.42
N LEU A 12 -15.47 -11.50 9.32
CA LEU A 12 -14.75 -10.76 8.29
C LEU A 12 -14.30 -9.43 8.88
N HIS A 13 -13.17 -8.90 8.42
CA HIS A 13 -12.73 -7.59 8.88
C HIS A 13 -13.82 -6.54 8.63
N GLN A 14 -14.10 -5.67 9.61
CA GLN A 14 -15.22 -4.71 9.53
C GLN A 14 -15.13 -3.80 8.31
N LEU A 15 -13.91 -3.40 7.91
CA LEU A 15 -13.67 -2.60 6.70
C LEU A 15 -14.05 -3.36 5.42
N ILE A 16 -13.75 -4.66 5.38
CA ILE A 16 -14.09 -5.52 4.24
C ILE A 16 -15.61 -5.74 4.20
N GLU A 17 -16.25 -5.99 5.34
CA GLU A 17 -17.71 -6.11 5.42
C GLU A 17 -18.42 -4.86 4.91
N LYS A 18 -17.96 -3.68 5.35
CA LYS A 18 -18.47 -2.38 4.90
C LYS A 18 -18.32 -2.23 3.38
N ALA A 19 -17.13 -2.43 2.84
CA ALA A 19 -16.86 -2.29 1.41
C ALA A 19 -17.72 -3.23 0.56
N ARG A 20 -17.88 -4.50 0.98
CA ARG A 20 -18.76 -5.48 0.29
C ARG A 20 -20.21 -5.04 0.30
N ARG A 21 -20.73 -4.57 1.44
CA ARG A 21 -22.12 -4.07 1.54
C ARG A 21 -22.36 -2.87 0.64
N GLU A 22 -21.34 -2.03 0.46
CA GLU A 22 -21.37 -0.86 -0.42
C GLU A 22 -21.06 -1.21 -1.89
N GLY A 23 -20.79 -2.47 -2.21
CA GLY A 23 -20.55 -2.93 -3.59
C GLY A 23 -19.25 -2.39 -4.21
N ARG A 24 -18.25 -2.06 -3.39
CA ARG A 24 -16.99 -1.44 -3.81
C ARG A 24 -15.76 -2.14 -3.23
N HIS A 25 -14.59 -1.75 -3.73
CA HIS A 25 -13.30 -2.12 -3.15
C HIS A 25 -12.93 -1.21 -1.97
N LEU A 26 -11.88 -1.56 -1.23
CA LEU A 26 -11.40 -0.73 -0.12
C LEU A 26 -10.78 0.56 -0.69
N LEU A 27 -11.07 1.67 -0.02
CA LEU A 27 -10.41 2.95 -0.29
C LEU A 27 -9.00 2.94 0.32
N GLU A 28 -8.08 3.74 -0.21
CA GLU A 28 -6.68 3.77 0.27
C GLU A 28 -6.55 3.92 1.81
N PRO A 29 -7.29 4.82 2.50
CA PRO A 29 -7.23 4.88 3.96
C PRO A 29 -7.72 3.60 4.66
N GLU A 30 -8.69 2.90 4.08
CA GLU A 30 -9.20 1.62 4.59
C GLU A 30 -8.18 0.49 4.34
N VAL A 31 -7.47 0.52 3.20
CA VAL A 31 -6.35 -0.39 2.92
C VAL A 31 -5.24 -0.21 3.94
N LEU A 32 -4.80 1.03 4.19
CA LEU A 32 -3.73 1.29 5.16
C LEU A 32 -4.11 0.87 6.57
N SER A 33 -5.34 1.19 7.01
CA SER A 33 -5.84 0.74 8.31
C SER A 33 -5.89 -0.78 8.42
N LEU A 34 -6.34 -1.47 7.36
CA LEU A 34 -6.35 -2.94 7.33
C LEU A 34 -4.93 -3.51 7.46
N LEU A 35 -3.96 -2.96 6.74
CA LEU A 35 -2.55 -3.38 6.83
C LEU A 35 -2.02 -3.20 8.26
N GLU A 36 -2.30 -2.08 8.91
CA GLU A 36 -1.91 -1.83 10.31
C GLU A 36 -2.52 -2.83 11.29
N ASP A 37 -3.79 -3.19 11.13
CA ASP A 37 -4.48 -4.20 11.96
C ASP A 37 -3.81 -5.59 11.85
N TYR A 38 -3.11 -5.85 10.75
CA TYR A 38 -2.31 -7.04 10.51
C TYR A 38 -0.82 -6.88 10.87
N GLY A 39 -0.44 -5.75 11.47
CA GLY A 39 0.94 -5.48 11.91
C GLY A 39 1.89 -5.12 10.77
N ILE A 40 1.36 -4.76 9.60
CA ILE A 40 2.13 -4.23 8.47
C ILE A 40 2.33 -2.73 8.69
N HIS A 41 3.58 -2.27 8.57
CA HIS A 41 3.89 -0.87 8.80
C HIS A 41 3.47 -0.02 7.59
N VAL A 42 2.65 1.00 7.82
CA VAL A 42 2.25 1.98 6.80
C VAL A 42 2.83 3.35 7.14
N PRO A 43 3.03 4.24 6.15
CA PRO A 43 3.45 5.59 6.44
C PRO A 43 2.38 6.33 7.23
N ARG A 44 2.80 7.34 8.01
CA ARG A 44 1.84 8.28 8.60
C ARG A 44 1.08 8.99 7.49
N TYR A 45 -0.23 9.08 7.65
CA TYR A 45 -1.11 9.77 6.72
C TYR A 45 -2.19 10.54 7.47
N THR A 46 -2.81 11.50 6.77
CA THR A 46 -4.00 12.19 7.27
C THR A 46 -5.06 12.19 6.16
N LEU A 47 -6.28 11.77 6.50
CA LEU A 47 -7.45 12.00 5.65
C LEU A 47 -7.98 13.40 5.92
N ILE A 48 -8.15 14.19 4.86
CA ILE A 48 -8.53 15.60 4.91
C ILE A 48 -9.74 15.86 4.01
N HIS A 49 -10.60 16.80 4.42
CA HIS A 49 -11.86 17.11 3.72
C HIS A 49 -12.02 18.59 3.37
N ASN A 50 -11.10 19.45 3.84
CA ASN A 50 -11.09 20.88 3.56
C ASN A 50 -9.64 21.41 3.51
N GLU A 51 -9.48 22.61 2.96
CA GLU A 51 -8.17 23.21 2.76
C GLU A 51 -7.44 23.50 4.08
N ASP A 52 -8.17 23.90 5.14
CA ASP A 52 -7.59 24.14 6.46
C ASP A 52 -6.97 22.87 7.05
N GLU A 53 -7.66 21.74 6.93
CA GLU A 53 -7.14 20.41 7.29
C GLU A 53 -5.90 20.06 6.46
N ALA A 54 -5.91 20.36 5.16
CA ALA A 54 -4.77 20.13 4.27
C ALA A 54 -3.53 20.90 4.73
N LEU A 55 -3.68 22.20 5.00
CA LEU A 55 -2.59 23.07 5.45
C LEU A 55 -2.08 22.66 6.83
N LYS A 56 -2.97 22.33 7.75
CA LYS A 56 -2.61 21.86 9.10
C LYS A 56 -1.85 20.53 9.05
N ALA A 57 -2.34 19.56 8.28
CA ALA A 57 -1.69 18.27 8.12
C ALA A 57 -0.30 18.44 7.49
N SER A 58 -0.19 19.26 6.43
CA SER A 58 1.09 19.51 5.75
C SER A 58 2.14 20.12 6.68
N ARG A 59 1.75 21.10 7.51
CA ARG A 59 2.65 21.69 8.52
C ARG A 59 3.10 20.68 9.57
N SER A 60 2.21 19.77 9.97
CA SER A 60 2.53 18.75 10.97
C SER A 60 3.44 17.65 10.43
N ILE A 61 3.31 17.30 9.15
CA ILE A 61 4.14 16.30 8.48
C ILE A 61 5.53 16.88 8.17
N GLY A 62 5.57 18.15 7.75
CA GLY A 62 6.76 18.79 7.21
C GLY A 62 6.90 18.57 5.70
N TRP A 63 7.70 19.41 5.07
CA TRP A 63 7.83 19.44 3.61
C TRP A 63 8.97 18.54 3.10
N PRO A 64 8.87 17.98 1.88
CA PRO A 64 7.69 18.00 1.00
C PRO A 64 6.64 16.95 1.36
N VAL A 65 5.42 17.15 0.85
CA VAL A 65 4.27 16.23 1.05
C VAL A 65 3.71 15.72 -0.29
N VAL A 66 2.94 14.64 -0.22
CA VAL A 66 2.17 14.06 -1.32
C VAL A 66 0.69 14.16 -0.97
N MET A 67 -0.16 14.56 -1.92
CA MET A 67 -1.60 14.59 -1.77
C MET A 67 -2.27 13.77 -2.87
N LYS A 68 -3.24 12.94 -2.51
CA LYS A 68 -3.97 12.08 -3.46
C LYS A 68 -5.48 12.15 -3.24
N VAL A 69 -6.24 11.96 -4.30
CA VAL A 69 -7.70 11.80 -4.21
C VAL A 69 -8.06 10.45 -3.60
N VAL A 70 -9.07 10.45 -2.71
CA VAL A 70 -9.71 9.26 -2.19
C VAL A 70 -11.10 9.17 -2.81
N SER A 71 -11.27 8.23 -3.74
CA SER A 71 -12.51 8.04 -4.48
C SER A 71 -12.71 6.57 -4.79
N PRO A 72 -13.95 6.03 -4.65
CA PRO A 72 -14.27 4.68 -5.13
C PRO A 72 -14.32 4.59 -6.66
N ASP A 73 -14.48 5.73 -7.34
CA ASP A 73 -14.70 5.80 -8.79
C ASP A 73 -13.38 6.08 -9.55
N ILE A 74 -12.40 6.71 -8.89
CA ILE A 74 -11.06 6.99 -9.46
C ILE A 74 -10.06 5.90 -9.03
N ILE A 75 -10.03 4.81 -9.77
CA ILE A 75 -9.09 3.69 -9.53
C ILE A 75 -7.66 4.07 -9.94
N HIS A 76 -7.51 4.66 -11.12
CA HIS A 76 -6.22 5.02 -11.71
C HIS A 76 -5.85 6.49 -11.44
N LYS A 77 -5.53 6.80 -10.18
CA LYS A 77 -5.37 8.18 -9.70
C LYS A 77 -4.38 9.00 -10.53
N THR A 78 -3.21 8.45 -10.85
CA THR A 78 -2.17 9.18 -11.59
C THR A 78 -2.66 9.60 -12.98
N GLU A 79 -3.31 8.70 -13.71
CA GLU A 79 -3.83 8.98 -15.06
C GLU A 79 -4.98 10.00 -15.05
N SER A 80 -5.75 10.04 -13.96
CA SER A 80 -6.82 11.02 -13.76
C SER A 80 -6.35 12.37 -13.17
N GLY A 81 -5.05 12.58 -12.97
CA GLY A 81 -4.53 13.78 -12.30
C GLY A 81 -4.85 13.84 -10.79
N GLY A 82 -5.22 12.71 -10.19
CA GLY A 82 -5.60 12.54 -8.80
C GLY A 82 -4.43 12.42 -7.82
N VAL A 83 -3.20 12.76 -8.22
CA VAL A 83 -1.99 12.66 -7.40
C VAL A 83 -1.10 13.88 -7.62
N PHE A 84 -0.75 14.57 -6.53
CA PHE A 84 0.28 15.61 -6.50
C PHE A 84 1.41 15.18 -5.58
N ILE A 85 2.64 15.16 -6.09
CA ILE A 85 3.84 14.78 -5.33
C ILE A 85 4.77 15.97 -5.14
N GLY A 86 5.55 15.96 -4.06
CA GLY A 86 6.64 16.90 -3.86
C GLY A 86 6.18 18.33 -3.55
N LEU A 87 5.01 18.51 -2.95
CA LEU A 87 4.48 19.81 -2.54
C LEU A 87 5.35 20.40 -1.42
N GLN A 88 5.97 21.55 -1.66
CA GLN A 88 7.04 22.10 -0.82
C GLN A 88 6.59 23.23 0.10
N ASN A 89 5.37 23.73 -0.06
CA ASN A 89 4.86 24.88 0.69
C ASN A 89 3.32 24.95 0.65
N GLU A 90 2.78 25.82 1.49
CA GLU A 90 1.33 26.04 1.65
C GLU A 90 0.63 26.42 0.34
N LYS A 91 1.24 27.28 -0.48
CA LYS A 91 0.67 27.68 -1.77
C LYS A 91 0.45 26.48 -2.69
N GLN A 92 1.45 25.61 -2.82
CA GLN A 92 1.33 24.40 -3.63
C GLN A 92 0.29 23.42 -3.07
N VAL A 93 0.14 23.35 -1.74
CA VAL A 93 -0.90 22.54 -1.09
C VAL A 93 -2.30 23.04 -1.40
N SER A 94 -2.54 24.34 -1.29
CA SER A 94 -3.83 24.97 -1.63
C SER A 94 -4.19 24.78 -3.11
N GLU A 95 -3.22 24.93 -4.00
CA GLU A 95 -3.39 24.71 -5.45
C GLU A 95 -3.73 23.24 -5.74
N ALA A 96 -2.99 22.30 -5.16
CA ALA A 96 -3.24 20.86 -5.32
C ALA A 96 -4.60 20.46 -4.74
N PHE A 97 -4.97 20.97 -3.56
CA PHE A 97 -6.26 20.72 -2.92
C PHE A 97 -7.42 21.11 -3.85
N SER A 98 -7.36 22.33 -4.39
CA SER A 98 -8.38 22.86 -5.31
C SER A 98 -8.46 22.03 -6.60
N GLN A 99 -7.32 21.63 -7.17
CA GLN A 99 -7.27 20.83 -8.40
C GLN A 99 -7.81 19.42 -8.19
N LEU A 100 -7.52 18.79 -7.05
CA LEU A 100 -8.03 17.45 -6.74
C LEU A 100 -9.53 17.46 -6.50
N TYR A 101 -10.07 18.42 -5.75
CA TYR A 101 -11.52 18.53 -5.55
C TYR A 101 -12.29 18.90 -6.82
N ALA A 102 -11.63 19.55 -7.79
CA ALA A 102 -12.22 19.82 -9.10
C ALA A 102 -12.43 18.55 -9.95
N LEU A 103 -11.90 17.39 -9.53
CA LEU A 103 -12.19 16.10 -10.16
C LEU A 103 -13.60 15.56 -9.80
N GLU A 104 -14.24 16.12 -8.76
CA GLU A 104 -15.61 15.76 -8.36
C GLU A 104 -16.56 15.99 -9.54
N SER A 105 -17.34 14.96 -9.85
CA SER A 105 -18.33 15.01 -10.92
C SER A 105 -19.51 14.10 -10.59
N LYS A 106 -20.50 14.04 -11.49
CA LYS A 106 -21.58 13.05 -11.36
C LYS A 106 -21.09 11.61 -11.44
N GLU A 107 -19.90 11.40 -12.02
CA GLU A 107 -19.29 10.09 -12.28
C GLU A 107 -18.14 9.79 -11.30
N ASN A 108 -17.57 10.82 -10.66
CA ASN A 108 -16.44 10.71 -9.76
C ASN A 108 -16.80 11.31 -8.40
N ARG A 109 -17.11 10.46 -7.42
CA ARG A 109 -17.31 10.89 -6.03
C ARG A 109 -15.99 10.97 -5.28
N ILE A 110 -15.72 12.08 -4.61
CA ILE A 110 -14.55 12.26 -3.74
C ILE A 110 -15.02 12.12 -2.29
N GLU A 111 -14.47 11.11 -1.61
CA GLU A 111 -14.71 10.87 -0.18
C GLU A 111 -13.77 11.73 0.70
N GLY A 112 -12.69 12.24 0.11
CA GLY A 112 -11.71 13.10 0.76
C GLY A 112 -10.39 13.10 -0.03
N LEU A 113 -9.38 13.75 0.53
CA LEU A 113 -8.00 13.62 0.04
C LEU A 113 -7.13 13.02 1.14
N ILE A 114 -6.09 12.31 0.76
CA ILE A 114 -5.11 11.76 1.70
C ILE A 114 -3.76 12.44 1.50
N ILE A 115 -3.10 12.78 2.60
CA ILE A 115 -1.80 13.42 2.60
C ILE A 115 -0.74 12.59 3.32
N TYR A 116 0.44 12.50 2.72
CA TYR A 116 1.59 11.72 3.17
C TYR A 116 2.87 12.57 3.21
N PRO A 117 3.88 12.19 4.01
CA PRO A 117 5.24 12.64 3.78
C PRO A 117 5.74 12.19 2.40
N PHE A 118 6.45 13.07 1.69
CA PHE A 118 7.15 12.67 0.48
C PHE A 118 8.40 11.87 0.83
N GLN A 119 8.44 10.62 0.36
CA GLN A 119 9.62 9.78 0.48
C GLN A 119 10.42 9.81 -0.81
N LYS A 120 11.63 10.39 -0.76
CA LYS A 120 12.58 10.26 -1.87
C LYS A 120 12.99 8.79 -2.01
N HIS A 121 12.94 8.30 -3.23
CA HIS A 121 13.22 6.91 -3.56
C HIS A 121 14.00 6.84 -4.89
N ASP A 122 14.80 5.79 -4.98
CA ASP A 122 15.64 5.46 -6.14
C ASP A 122 15.32 4.06 -6.69
N VAL A 123 14.57 3.28 -5.90
CA VAL A 123 14.21 1.89 -6.13
C VAL A 123 12.77 1.75 -5.71
N GLU A 124 11.99 1.10 -6.56
CA GLU A 124 10.62 0.74 -6.30
C GLU A 124 10.54 -0.77 -6.25
N LEU A 125 9.80 -1.29 -5.28
CA LEU A 125 9.41 -2.69 -5.19
C LEU A 125 7.90 -2.78 -5.40
N SER A 126 7.44 -3.93 -5.86
CA SER A 126 6.04 -4.31 -5.84
C SER A 126 5.88 -5.52 -4.93
N VAL A 127 4.90 -5.44 -4.05
CA VAL A 127 4.54 -6.51 -3.13
C VAL A 127 3.05 -6.74 -3.27
N GLY A 128 2.63 -7.97 -3.51
CA GLY A 128 1.21 -8.24 -3.73
C GLY A 128 0.78 -9.61 -3.27
N MET A 129 -0.50 -9.87 -3.48
CA MET A 129 -1.12 -11.16 -3.29
C MET A 129 -2.20 -11.34 -4.34
N VAL A 130 -2.28 -12.52 -4.94
CA VAL A 130 -3.41 -12.95 -5.76
C VAL A 130 -3.94 -14.26 -5.24
N ARG A 131 -5.27 -14.43 -5.20
CA ARG A 131 -5.88 -15.71 -4.86
C ARG A 131 -6.02 -16.56 -6.11
N ASP A 132 -5.12 -17.53 -6.26
CA ASP A 132 -5.13 -18.51 -7.32
C ASP A 132 -6.16 -19.63 -7.05
N LEU A 133 -6.75 -20.17 -8.12
CA LEU A 133 -7.80 -21.20 -8.04
C LEU A 133 -7.30 -22.55 -7.53
N GLN A 134 -6.03 -22.87 -7.76
CA GLN A 134 -5.41 -24.15 -7.39
C GLN A 134 -4.61 -24.01 -6.09
N PHE A 135 -3.87 -22.92 -5.95
CA PHE A 135 -2.91 -22.73 -4.86
C PHE A 135 -3.43 -21.87 -3.70
N GLY A 136 -4.60 -21.25 -3.83
CA GLY A 136 -5.09 -20.30 -2.85
C GLY A 136 -4.28 -18.99 -2.88
N PRO A 137 -4.00 -18.34 -1.75
CA PRO A 137 -3.28 -17.07 -1.76
C PRO A 137 -1.81 -17.25 -2.16
N VAL A 138 -1.39 -16.54 -3.21
CA VAL A 138 -0.02 -16.50 -3.72
C VAL A 138 0.52 -15.08 -3.55
N ILE A 139 1.60 -14.95 -2.77
CA ILE A 139 2.31 -13.70 -2.55
C ILE A 139 3.27 -13.45 -3.71
N THR A 140 3.32 -12.19 -4.16
CA THR A 140 4.25 -11.71 -5.18
C THR A 140 5.22 -10.70 -4.60
N PHE A 141 6.47 -10.76 -5.03
CA PHE A 141 7.52 -9.81 -4.66
C PHE A 141 8.42 -9.54 -5.86
N GLY A 142 8.67 -8.28 -6.19
CA GLY A 142 9.49 -7.94 -7.34
C GLY A 142 9.98 -6.51 -7.36
N LEU A 143 10.76 -6.16 -8.37
CA LEU A 143 11.00 -4.76 -8.70
C LEU A 143 9.72 -4.11 -9.19
N GLY A 144 9.42 -2.92 -8.66
CA GLY A 144 8.30 -2.07 -9.01
C GLY A 144 8.60 -1.11 -10.19
N GLY A 145 7.65 -0.21 -10.44
CA GLY A 145 7.73 0.82 -11.47
C GLY A 145 7.71 0.27 -12.90
N ILE A 146 8.26 1.04 -13.86
CA ILE A 146 8.31 0.69 -15.29
C ILE A 146 9.00 -0.65 -15.59
N TRP A 147 9.74 -1.18 -14.62
CA TRP A 147 10.53 -2.39 -14.76
C TRP A 147 9.71 -3.68 -14.62
N ILE A 148 8.52 -3.62 -14.00
CA ILE A 148 7.62 -4.78 -13.85
C ILE A 148 7.29 -5.37 -15.23
N GLU A 149 6.80 -4.54 -16.14
CA GLU A 149 6.34 -4.98 -17.47
C GLU A 149 7.49 -5.48 -18.35
N VAL A 150 8.66 -4.84 -18.21
CA VAL A 150 9.84 -5.07 -19.07
C VAL A 150 10.62 -6.31 -18.63
N PHE A 151 10.90 -6.45 -17.34
CA PHE A 151 11.77 -7.52 -16.84
C PHE A 151 11.02 -8.71 -16.25
N ARG A 152 9.76 -8.52 -15.83
CA ARG A 152 8.94 -9.53 -15.14
C ARG A 152 9.72 -10.22 -14.02
N ASP A 153 10.51 -9.43 -13.28
CA ASP A 153 11.38 -9.89 -12.22
C ASP A 153 10.60 -10.06 -10.91
N ILE A 154 9.80 -11.13 -10.87
CA ILE A 154 8.84 -11.40 -9.81
C ILE A 154 9.10 -12.79 -9.22
N ALA A 155 9.20 -12.83 -7.90
CA ALA A 155 9.17 -14.02 -7.07
C ALA A 155 7.75 -14.32 -6.59
N TYR A 156 7.43 -15.60 -6.46
CA TYR A 156 6.14 -16.09 -5.99
C TYR A 156 6.32 -16.98 -4.77
N GLY A 157 5.40 -16.90 -3.82
CA GLY A 157 5.35 -17.79 -2.66
C GLY A 157 3.92 -18.10 -2.25
N ILE A 158 3.61 -19.37 -2.01
CA ILE A 158 2.26 -19.79 -1.60
C ILE A 158 2.09 -19.50 -0.11
N ALA A 159 1.00 -18.85 0.28
CA ALA A 159 0.73 -18.52 1.68
C ALA A 159 0.31 -19.77 2.49
N PRO A 160 0.58 -19.78 3.82
CA PRO A 160 1.39 -18.82 4.56
C PRO A 160 2.90 -19.01 4.32
N LEU A 161 3.65 -17.91 4.31
CA LEU A 161 5.10 -17.94 4.14
C LEU A 161 5.81 -18.17 5.48
N SER A 162 6.81 -19.05 5.47
CA SER A 162 7.85 -19.12 6.50
C SER A 162 8.90 -18.02 6.31
N HIS A 163 9.72 -17.80 7.35
CA HIS A 163 10.84 -16.85 7.26
C HIS A 163 11.83 -17.22 6.15
N LYS A 164 12.10 -18.52 5.97
CA LYS A 164 13.01 -19.01 4.96
C LYS A 164 12.48 -18.76 3.55
N GLU A 165 11.20 -19.02 3.31
CA GLU A 165 10.56 -18.75 2.01
C GLU A 165 10.55 -17.26 1.69
N ALA A 166 10.29 -16.38 2.67
CA ALA A 166 10.36 -14.94 2.47
C ALA A 166 11.79 -14.46 2.11
N GLU A 167 12.82 -15.01 2.77
CA GLU A 167 14.22 -14.72 2.42
C GLU A 167 14.56 -15.21 1.00
N ASP A 168 14.14 -16.43 0.65
CA ASP A 168 14.37 -17.01 -0.66
C ASP A 168 13.67 -16.22 -1.77
N MET A 169 12.46 -15.70 -1.51
CA MET A 169 11.77 -14.77 -2.42
C MET A 169 12.62 -13.53 -2.69
N LEU A 170 13.17 -12.89 -1.65
CA LEU A 170 14.04 -11.71 -1.78
C LEU A 170 15.32 -11.98 -2.59
N ASP A 171 15.89 -13.19 -2.48
CA ASP A 171 17.10 -13.57 -3.22
C ASP A 171 16.83 -14.06 -4.64
N SER A 172 15.61 -14.49 -4.93
CA SER A 172 15.23 -15.05 -6.22
C SER A 172 15.01 -14.01 -7.33
N ILE A 173 14.75 -12.75 -6.96
CA ILE A 173 14.65 -11.67 -7.95
C ILE A 173 16.05 -11.40 -8.55
N ARG A 174 16.12 -11.21 -9.87
CA ARG A 174 17.36 -10.90 -10.60
C ARG A 174 18.03 -9.65 -10.04
N ALA A 175 17.23 -8.68 -9.62
CA ALA A 175 17.69 -7.44 -9.03
C ALA A 175 17.96 -7.50 -7.52
N HIS A 176 18.04 -8.67 -6.90
CA HIS A 176 18.30 -8.80 -5.46
C HIS A 176 19.58 -8.08 -5.00
N SER A 177 20.55 -7.87 -5.89
CA SER A 177 21.76 -7.10 -5.63
C SER A 177 21.48 -5.63 -5.27
N ILE A 178 20.39 -5.05 -5.78
CA ILE A 178 19.93 -3.70 -5.41
C ILE A 178 19.56 -3.64 -3.93
N LEU A 179 18.97 -4.71 -3.38
CA LEU A 179 18.61 -4.80 -1.96
C LEU A 179 19.83 -4.88 -1.04
N LYS A 180 20.99 -5.34 -1.54
CA LYS A 180 22.25 -5.44 -0.80
C LYS A 180 23.02 -4.12 -0.73
N GLY A 181 22.50 -3.06 -1.35
CA GLY A 181 23.18 -1.78 -1.50
C GLY A 181 24.14 -1.79 -2.69
N MET A 182 24.14 -0.70 -3.45
CA MET A 182 25.01 -0.53 -4.61
C MET A 182 25.60 0.88 -4.64
N ARG A 183 26.92 0.99 -4.88
CA ARG A 183 27.65 2.26 -4.91
C ARG A 183 27.45 3.06 -3.61
N LYS A 184 26.85 4.25 -3.68
CA LYS A 184 26.61 5.15 -2.52
C LYS A 184 25.29 4.88 -1.80
N ARG A 185 24.62 3.75 -2.08
CA ARG A 185 23.30 3.42 -1.53
C ARG A 185 23.44 2.49 -0.34
N SER A 186 22.77 2.85 0.76
CA SER A 186 22.57 1.94 1.89
C SER A 186 21.80 0.69 1.44
N PRO A 187 22.08 -0.47 2.05
CA PRO A 187 21.27 -1.67 1.83
C PRO A 187 19.83 -1.45 2.31
N ALA A 188 18.91 -2.20 1.72
CA ALA A 188 17.53 -2.26 2.20
C ALA A 188 17.46 -3.04 3.51
N ASP A 189 16.52 -2.68 4.38
CA ASP A 189 16.15 -3.47 5.55
C ASP A 189 15.41 -4.75 5.13
N ARG A 190 16.21 -5.75 4.75
CA ARG A 190 15.70 -7.05 4.28
C ARG A 190 14.84 -7.75 5.32
N LYS A 191 15.14 -7.56 6.62
CA LYS A 191 14.35 -8.16 7.69
C LYS A 191 12.95 -7.57 7.72
N ALA A 192 12.82 -6.26 7.58
CA ALA A 192 11.51 -5.61 7.51
C ALA A 192 10.71 -6.04 6.27
N LEU A 193 11.38 -6.22 5.12
CA LEU A 193 10.74 -6.73 3.91
C LEU A 193 10.27 -8.19 4.06
N CYS A 194 11.07 -9.07 4.68
CA CYS A 194 10.62 -10.44 4.97
C CYS A 194 9.40 -10.44 5.90
N GLU A 195 9.42 -9.61 6.95
CA GLU A 195 8.27 -9.48 7.87
C GLU A 195 7.03 -8.98 7.13
N LEU A 196 7.15 -8.02 6.22
CA LEU A 196 6.06 -7.56 5.35
C LEU A 196 5.43 -8.74 4.57
N LEU A 197 6.25 -9.55 3.89
CA LEU A 197 5.76 -10.71 3.13
C LEU A 197 5.04 -11.74 4.00
N ILE A 198 5.62 -12.05 5.17
CA ILE A 198 5.04 -13.01 6.12
C ILE A 198 3.69 -12.49 6.64
N ARG A 199 3.62 -11.23 7.08
CA ARG A 199 2.37 -10.63 7.57
C ARG A 199 1.30 -10.55 6.49
N LEU A 200 1.68 -10.19 5.27
CA LEU A 200 0.77 -10.17 4.13
C LEU A 200 0.22 -11.57 3.84
N SER A 201 1.07 -12.61 3.91
CA SER A 201 0.64 -14.00 3.75
C SER A 201 -0.35 -14.46 4.84
N GLN A 202 -0.11 -14.06 6.10
CA GLN A 202 -1.01 -14.36 7.21
C GLN A 202 -2.36 -13.64 7.07
N MET A 203 -2.34 -12.39 6.63
CA MET A 203 -3.56 -11.64 6.32
C MET A 203 -4.37 -12.31 5.22
N ALA A 204 -3.71 -12.72 4.13
CA ALA A 204 -4.36 -13.38 3.01
C ALA A 204 -4.98 -14.74 3.40
N MET A 205 -4.38 -15.48 4.33
CA MET A 205 -4.95 -16.71 4.87
C MET A 205 -6.18 -16.49 5.74
N LYS A 206 -6.34 -15.30 6.33
CA LYS A 206 -7.44 -15.00 7.25
C LYS A 206 -8.61 -14.28 6.56
N GLU A 207 -8.34 -13.46 5.56
CA GLU A 207 -9.33 -12.67 4.85
C GLU A 207 -9.65 -13.27 3.47
N ASP A 208 -10.47 -14.33 3.46
CA ASP A 208 -10.82 -15.06 2.23
C ASP A 208 -11.57 -14.24 1.18
N ALA A 209 -12.21 -13.14 1.61
CA ALA A 209 -12.87 -12.22 0.70
C ALA A 209 -11.89 -11.41 -0.15
N ILE A 210 -10.61 -11.33 0.21
CA ILE A 210 -9.62 -10.61 -0.58
C ILE A 210 -9.16 -11.48 -1.76
N LYS A 211 -9.36 -10.96 -2.97
CA LYS A 211 -8.93 -11.59 -4.23
C LYS A 211 -7.54 -11.14 -4.66
N GLU A 212 -7.24 -9.86 -4.49
CA GLU A 212 -5.97 -9.25 -4.89
C GLU A 212 -5.56 -8.18 -3.87
N ILE A 213 -4.26 -8.11 -3.59
CA ILE A 213 -3.61 -7.00 -2.91
C ILE A 213 -2.46 -6.55 -3.79
N ASP A 214 -2.35 -5.25 -4.03
CA ASP A 214 -1.24 -4.65 -4.74
C ASP A 214 -0.69 -3.48 -3.90
N LEU A 215 0.52 -3.66 -3.37
CA LEU A 215 1.28 -2.63 -2.68
C LEU A 215 2.37 -2.17 -3.65
N ASN A 216 2.10 -1.08 -4.35
CA ASN A 216 2.96 -0.62 -5.42
C ASN A 216 2.87 0.90 -5.62
N PRO A 217 3.97 1.66 -5.42
CA PRO A 217 5.30 1.16 -5.08
C PRO A 217 5.50 0.99 -3.56
N VAL A 218 6.39 0.06 -3.21
CA VAL A 218 7.01 -0.05 -1.88
C VAL A 218 8.46 0.42 -1.99
N PHE A 219 8.84 1.45 -1.23
CA PHE A 219 10.22 1.95 -1.22
C PHE A 219 11.02 1.26 -0.11
N PRO A 220 12.10 0.53 -0.44
CA PRO A 220 13.00 -0.03 0.55
C PRO A 220 13.81 1.10 1.20
N MET A 221 13.99 1.04 2.52
CA MET A 221 14.80 2.00 3.29
C MET A 221 15.89 1.27 4.07
N GLU A 222 16.88 2.02 4.57
CA GLU A 222 17.91 1.45 5.46
C GLU A 222 17.32 0.90 6.77
N LYS A 223 16.19 1.47 7.20
CA LYS A 223 15.39 0.99 8.31
C LYS A 223 13.93 0.93 7.88
N GLY A 224 13.38 -0.29 7.80
CA GLY A 224 12.01 -0.51 7.33
C GLY A 224 11.80 -0.32 5.82
N TYR A 225 10.56 0.01 5.47
CA TYR A 225 10.08 0.27 4.12
C TYR A 225 8.97 1.32 4.16
N PHE A 226 8.62 1.87 3.01
CA PHE A 226 7.55 2.85 2.85
C PHE A 226 6.57 2.36 1.80
N ILE A 227 5.33 2.05 2.19
CA ILE A 227 4.26 1.71 1.25
C ILE A 227 3.69 3.01 0.71
N ALA A 228 3.95 3.32 -0.56
CA ALA A 228 3.54 4.59 -1.14
C ALA A 228 2.11 4.57 -1.64
N ASP A 229 1.59 3.43 -2.08
CA ASP A 229 0.22 3.22 -2.52
C ASP A 229 -0.18 1.76 -2.27
N GLY A 230 -1.48 1.53 -2.10
CA GLY A 230 -2.01 0.19 -1.83
C GLY A 230 -3.44 0.04 -2.34
N ARG A 231 -3.73 -1.10 -2.96
CA ARG A 231 -5.04 -1.48 -3.47
C ARG A 231 -5.42 -2.87 -2.95
N VAL A 232 -6.69 -3.04 -2.59
CA VAL A 232 -7.26 -4.32 -2.16
C VAL A 232 -8.56 -4.56 -2.90
N ILE A 233 -8.62 -5.67 -3.65
CA ILE A 233 -9.78 -6.10 -4.44
C ILE A 233 -10.47 -7.24 -3.70
N LEU A 234 -11.81 -7.16 -3.63
CA LEU A 234 -12.71 -8.10 -2.96
C LEU A 234 -13.48 -8.97 -3.96
#